data_AF-A0A177DKR2-F1
#
_entry.id   AF-A0A177DKR2-F1
#
_cell.length_a   1.000
_cell.length_b   1.000
_cell.length_c   1.000
_cell.angle_alpha   90.00
_cell.angle_beta   90.00
_cell.angle_gamma   90.00
#
_symmetry.space_group_name_H-M   'P 1'
#
loop_
_entity.id
_entity.type
_entity.pdbx_description
1 polymer ?
#
loop_
_entity_poly.entity_id
_entity_poly.type
_entity_poly.pdbx_seq_one_letter_code
_entity_poly.pdbx_strand_id
1 'polypeptide(L)'
;MRFSKISCLSVLALTSSAMAAADPVVNVEGSVEVVPDVVEKRLAPIAIALIKVIGGQLLAGAAKIAVDATKAHLEVEKADFNNFDDAREAFTKSLSKDLYEKRVAGVKGVACYNGPYAFSSGASYEGPVTVKFEWDMYNTDYDCFEIKSGTAINKGDGGFINIAYYGQCQHAGAEYRC
;
A
#
# COMPACT_ATOMS: atom_id res chain seq x y z
N MET A 1 40.44 -32.29 -6.36
CA MET A 1 39.52 -32.86 -7.35
C MET A 1 40.09 -32.58 -8.74
N ARG A 2 40.26 -33.61 -9.57
CA ARG A 2 40.99 -33.58 -10.86
C ARG A 2 40.03 -33.30 -12.03
N PHE A 3 40.56 -32.53 -12.97
CA PHE A 3 40.23 -32.24 -14.38
C PHE A 3 39.10 -32.97 -15.13
N SER A 4 38.36 -32.13 -15.88
CA SER A 4 38.08 -32.20 -17.34
C SER A 4 37.40 -33.44 -17.92
N LYS A 5 36.30 -33.21 -18.65
CA LYS A 5 36.16 -33.64 -20.05
C LYS A 5 34.93 -33.04 -20.73
N ILE A 6 35.21 -32.51 -21.92
CA ILE A 6 34.33 -32.10 -23.01
C ILE A 6 33.60 -33.34 -23.55
N SER A 7 32.32 -33.21 -23.97
CA SER A 7 31.72 -34.17 -24.90
C SER A 7 30.60 -33.54 -25.77
N CYS A 8 30.92 -33.52 -27.07
CA CYS A 8 30.12 -33.73 -28.30
C CYS A 8 28.64 -33.29 -28.39
N LEU A 9 28.27 -32.40 -29.33
CA LEU A 9 28.03 -32.58 -30.79
C LEU A 9 26.89 -33.55 -31.16
N SER A 10 25.86 -33.02 -31.85
CA SER A 10 25.08 -33.63 -32.97
C SER A 10 24.07 -32.58 -33.51
N VAL A 11 24.26 -31.92 -34.67
CA VAL A 11 23.94 -32.30 -36.09
C VAL A 11 22.50 -31.87 -36.49
N LEU A 12 22.38 -30.75 -37.25
CA LEU A 12 21.91 -30.59 -38.68
C LEU A 12 20.41 -30.92 -38.92
N ALA A 13 19.62 -30.18 -39.71
CA ALA A 13 19.82 -29.74 -41.10
C ALA A 13 18.73 -28.67 -41.51
N LEU A 14 19.07 -27.56 -42.21
CA LEU A 14 18.86 -27.28 -43.66
C LEU A 14 17.39 -27.23 -44.12
N THR A 15 16.81 -26.08 -44.54
CA THR A 15 16.82 -25.47 -45.90
C THR A 15 15.60 -24.49 -45.93
N SER A 16 15.41 -23.46 -46.77
CA SER A 16 16.15 -22.78 -47.84
C SER A 16 15.38 -21.48 -48.19
N SER A 17 16.14 -20.44 -48.52
CA SER A 17 15.96 -19.42 -49.59
C SER A 17 14.61 -18.72 -49.82
N ALA A 18 14.62 -17.38 -49.67
CA ALA A 18 14.24 -16.45 -50.75
C ALA A 18 14.74 -15.02 -50.44
N MET A 19 15.62 -14.49 -51.30
CA MET A 19 15.86 -13.04 -51.46
C MET A 19 15.19 -12.60 -52.76
N ALA A 20 14.44 -11.49 -52.71
CA ALA A 20 14.09 -10.55 -53.79
C ALA A 20 12.86 -9.76 -53.31
N ALA A 21 12.63 -8.47 -53.55
CA ALA A 21 13.33 -7.38 -54.21
C ALA A 21 12.66 -6.06 -53.73
N ALA A 22 13.27 -4.92 -54.02
CA ALA A 22 12.82 -3.58 -53.65
C ALA A 22 11.49 -3.12 -54.31
N ASP A 23 10.93 -2.06 -53.72
CA ASP A 23 9.61 -1.41 -53.85
C ASP A 23 9.05 -1.10 -55.25
N PRO A 24 7.76 -0.71 -55.32
CA PRO A 24 7.53 0.73 -55.51
C PRO A 24 6.51 1.37 -54.55
N VAL A 25 6.79 2.65 -54.32
CA VAL A 25 6.03 3.66 -53.58
C VAL A 25 4.59 3.79 -54.10
N VAL A 26 3.60 3.72 -53.20
CA VAL A 26 2.27 4.29 -53.43
C VAL A 26 1.96 5.25 -52.28
N ASN A 27 1.89 6.52 -52.65
CA ASN A 27 1.44 7.62 -51.81
C ASN A 27 -0.11 7.61 -51.83
N VAL A 28 -0.74 7.46 -50.67
CA VAL A 28 -2.18 7.76 -50.49
C VAL A 28 -2.32 8.65 -49.27
N GLU A 29 -2.79 9.86 -49.53
CA GLU A 29 -3.19 10.87 -48.57
C GLU A 29 -4.32 10.37 -47.66
N GLY A 30 -4.30 10.84 -46.41
CA GLY A 30 -5.54 11.10 -45.67
C GLY A 30 -5.95 10.08 -44.63
N SER A 31 -5.33 10.16 -43.45
CA SER A 31 -6.03 10.49 -42.20
C SER A 31 -5.01 10.42 -41.06
N VAL A 32 -4.65 11.57 -40.50
CA VAL A 32 -4.02 11.62 -39.18
C VAL A 32 -5.08 11.18 -38.20
N GLU A 33 -5.12 9.89 -37.89
CA GLU A 33 -5.69 9.44 -36.62
C GLU A 33 -4.78 10.01 -35.53
N VAL A 34 -5.19 11.15 -34.98
CA VAL A 34 -4.78 11.50 -33.63
C VAL A 34 -5.37 10.41 -32.75
N VAL A 35 -4.64 9.32 -32.57
CA VAL A 35 -4.87 8.42 -31.44
C VAL A 35 -4.68 9.33 -30.23
N PRO A 36 -5.75 9.69 -29.49
CA PRO A 36 -5.53 10.39 -28.24
C PRO A 36 -4.64 9.47 -27.43
N ASP A 37 -3.54 10.04 -26.96
CA ASP A 37 -2.56 9.43 -26.09
C ASP A 37 -3.31 8.82 -24.90
N VAL A 38 -3.73 7.56 -25.03
CA VAL A 38 -4.08 6.74 -23.87
C VAL A 38 -2.72 6.42 -23.30
N VAL A 39 -2.17 7.40 -22.57
CA VAL A 39 -1.16 7.19 -21.56
C VAL A 39 -1.78 6.14 -20.66
N GLU A 40 -1.47 4.89 -20.99
CA GLU A 40 -1.85 3.71 -20.24
C GLU A 40 -1.37 4.02 -18.83
N LYS A 41 -2.31 4.37 -17.94
CA LYS A 41 -2.03 4.83 -16.58
C LYS A 41 -1.36 3.64 -15.92
N ARG A 42 -0.03 3.57 -16.00
CA ARG A 42 0.78 2.54 -15.35
C ARG A 42 0.71 2.86 -13.88
N LEU A 43 -0.40 2.46 -13.25
CA LEU A 43 -0.57 2.49 -11.82
C LEU A 43 0.52 1.57 -11.29
N ALA A 44 1.57 2.17 -10.72
CA ALA A 44 2.58 1.41 -10.01
C ALA A 44 1.89 0.55 -8.93
N PRO A 45 2.44 -0.61 -8.57
CA PRO A 45 1.83 -1.45 -7.55
C PRO A 45 1.83 -0.71 -6.20
N ILE A 46 0.71 -0.82 -5.47
CA ILE A 46 0.64 -0.40 -4.07
C ILE A 46 1.26 -1.50 -3.21
N ALA A 47 2.17 -1.13 -2.33
CA ALA A 47 2.76 -2.03 -1.34
C ALA A 47 2.45 -1.56 0.08
N ILE A 48 2.13 -2.52 0.95
CA ILE A 48 1.83 -2.28 2.36
C ILE A 48 2.64 -3.25 3.18
N ALA A 49 3.43 -2.74 4.11
CA ALA A 49 4.33 -3.56 4.92
C ALA A 49 4.15 -3.24 6.40
N LEU A 50 3.98 -4.28 7.19
CA LEU A 50 4.09 -4.17 8.64
C LEU A 50 5.59 -4.14 9.00
N ILE A 51 6.08 -2.98 9.46
CA ILE A 51 7.52 -2.76 9.68
C ILE A 51 7.90 -3.00 11.14
N LYS A 52 7.03 -2.61 12.07
CA LYS A 52 7.31 -2.68 13.51
C LYS A 52 6.03 -2.93 14.29
N VAL A 53 6.13 -3.70 15.36
CA VAL A 53 5.08 -3.83 16.37
C VAL A 53 5.71 -3.70 17.74
N ILE A 54 5.28 -2.72 18.52
CA ILE A 54 5.56 -2.60 19.94
C ILE A 54 4.24 -2.93 20.67
N GLY A 55 4.22 -4.06 21.37
CA GLY A 55 3.05 -4.52 22.12
C GLY A 55 3.07 -6.03 22.33
N GLY A 56 1.95 -6.57 22.81
CA GLY A 56 1.80 -8.02 23.01
C GLY A 56 1.67 -8.82 21.70
N GLN A 57 1.89 -10.14 21.79
CA GLN A 57 1.76 -11.06 20.64
C GLN A 57 0.36 -11.01 19.99
N LEU A 58 -0.68 -10.76 20.79
CA LEU A 58 -2.05 -10.64 20.28
C LEU A 58 -2.20 -9.44 19.33
N LEU A 59 -1.60 -8.28 19.68
CA LEU A 59 -1.59 -7.12 18.80
C LEU A 59 -0.83 -7.42 17.50
N ALA A 60 0.32 -8.10 17.58
CA ALA A 60 1.08 -8.46 16.38
C ALA A 60 0.28 -9.36 15.43
N GLY A 61 -0.45 -10.34 15.97
CA GLY A 61 -1.36 -11.19 15.19
C GLY A 61 -2.50 -10.40 14.56
N ALA A 62 -3.18 -9.56 15.33
CA ALA A 62 -4.26 -8.69 14.85
C ALA A 62 -3.77 -7.73 13.75
N ALA A 63 -2.63 -7.08 13.97
CA ALA A 63 -2.00 -6.17 13.03
C ALA A 63 -1.67 -6.82 11.70
N LYS A 64 -1.10 -8.04 11.73
CA LYS A 64 -0.83 -8.78 10.49
C LYS A 64 -2.10 -9.06 9.69
N ILE A 65 -3.15 -9.56 10.36
CA ILE A 65 -4.43 -9.87 9.71
C ILE A 65 -5.08 -8.59 9.18
N ALA A 66 -5.01 -7.49 9.93
CA ALA A 66 -5.53 -6.20 9.50
C ALA A 66 -4.80 -5.69 8.25
N VAL A 67 -3.46 -5.72 8.23
CA VAL A 67 -2.67 -5.32 7.05
C VAL A 67 -3.02 -6.18 5.83
N ASP A 68 -3.15 -7.50 6.00
CA ASP A 68 -3.51 -8.40 4.91
C ASP A 68 -4.95 -8.11 4.40
N ALA A 69 -5.89 -7.78 5.29
CA ALA A 69 -7.23 -7.33 4.91
C ALA A 69 -7.19 -5.99 4.16
N THR A 70 -6.45 -5.01 4.65
CA THR A 70 -6.34 -3.69 4.03
C THR A 70 -5.76 -3.77 2.62
N LYS A 71 -4.77 -4.64 2.40
CA LYS A 71 -4.27 -4.94 1.05
C LYS A 71 -5.38 -5.42 0.13
N ALA A 72 -6.20 -6.36 0.58
CA ALA A 72 -7.29 -6.89 -0.24
C ALA A 72 -8.33 -5.82 -0.60
N HIS A 73 -8.63 -4.89 0.31
CA HIS A 73 -9.54 -3.77 0.02
C HIS A 73 -8.96 -2.84 -1.05
N LEU A 74 -7.68 -2.45 -0.89
CA LEU A 74 -7.04 -1.53 -1.81
C LEU A 74 -6.78 -2.13 -3.19
N GLU A 75 -6.56 -3.44 -3.30
CA GLU A 75 -6.46 -4.12 -4.60
C GLU A 75 -7.76 -4.03 -5.41
N VAL A 76 -8.91 -3.97 -4.73
CA VAL A 76 -10.22 -3.78 -5.38
C VAL A 76 -10.42 -2.33 -5.79
N GLU A 77 -10.03 -1.38 -4.94
CA GLU A 77 -10.25 0.06 -5.14
C GLU A 77 -9.18 0.75 -6.00
N LYS A 78 -8.05 0.09 -6.31
CA LYS A 78 -6.88 0.73 -6.96
C LYS A 78 -7.15 1.44 -8.28
N ALA A 79 -8.18 1.01 -9.02
CA ALA A 79 -8.56 1.64 -10.29
C ALA A 79 -9.15 3.04 -10.08
N ASP A 80 -9.67 3.33 -8.89
CA ASP A 80 -10.33 4.58 -8.55
C ASP A 80 -9.35 5.66 -8.06
N PHE A 81 -8.09 5.29 -7.78
CA PHE A 81 -7.09 6.22 -7.28
C PHE A 81 -6.50 7.07 -8.43
N ASN A 82 -6.61 8.38 -8.31
CA ASN A 82 -6.07 9.32 -9.30
C ASN A 82 -4.69 9.81 -8.94
N ASN A 83 -4.34 9.81 -7.66
CA ASN A 83 -3.08 10.29 -7.14
C ASN A 83 -2.73 9.59 -5.82
N PHE A 84 -1.50 9.80 -5.35
CA PHE A 84 -0.97 9.20 -4.13
C PHE A 84 -1.81 9.47 -2.88
N ASP A 85 -2.38 10.67 -2.77
CA ASP A 85 -3.18 11.07 -1.61
C ASP A 85 -4.53 10.34 -1.57
N ASP A 86 -5.17 10.10 -2.72
CA ASP A 86 -6.41 9.29 -2.80
C ASP A 86 -6.17 7.89 -2.22
N ALA A 87 -5.07 7.25 -2.63
CA ALA A 87 -4.74 5.90 -2.16
C ALA A 87 -4.32 5.90 -0.69
N ARG A 88 -3.62 6.94 -0.21
CA ARG A 88 -3.30 7.10 1.22
C ARG A 88 -4.53 7.28 2.07
N GLU A 89 -5.50 8.07 1.63
CA GLU A 89 -6.75 8.26 2.35
C GLU A 89 -7.54 6.96 2.44
N ALA A 90 -7.67 6.22 1.32
CA ALA A 90 -8.27 4.90 1.30
C ALA A 90 -7.53 3.92 2.23
N PHE A 91 -6.19 3.90 2.15
CA PHE A 91 -5.33 3.09 3.00
C PHE A 91 -5.55 3.36 4.48
N THR A 92 -5.50 4.62 4.90
CA THR A 92 -5.54 4.97 6.33
C THR A 92 -6.93 4.70 6.92
N LYS A 93 -8.00 4.92 6.14
CA LYS A 93 -9.38 4.55 6.51
C LYS A 93 -9.54 3.04 6.66
N SER A 94 -9.09 2.27 5.66
CA SER A 94 -9.19 0.81 5.67
C SER A 94 -8.34 0.18 6.77
N LEU A 95 -7.09 0.64 6.96
CA LEU A 95 -6.20 0.13 7.98
C LEU A 95 -6.74 0.35 9.40
N SER A 96 -7.18 1.57 9.72
CA SER A 96 -7.73 1.87 11.06
C SER A 96 -9.00 1.07 11.35
N LYS A 97 -9.86 0.89 10.35
CA LYS A 97 -11.04 0.03 10.42
C LYS A 97 -10.66 -1.43 10.63
N ASP A 98 -9.79 -1.99 9.79
CA ASP A 98 -9.39 -3.39 9.85
C ASP A 98 -8.69 -3.71 11.17
N LEU A 99 -7.79 -2.84 11.64
CA LEU A 99 -7.17 -2.97 12.96
C LEU A 99 -8.22 -3.03 14.05
N TYR A 100 -9.21 -2.14 14.01
CA TYR A 100 -10.28 -2.17 14.99
C TYR A 100 -11.12 -3.45 14.86
N GLU A 101 -11.49 -3.89 13.67
CA GLU A 101 -12.28 -5.11 13.51
C GLU A 101 -11.55 -6.39 13.93
N LYS A 102 -10.21 -6.40 13.85
CA LYS A 102 -9.37 -7.54 14.26
C LYS A 102 -8.77 -7.40 15.67
N ARG A 103 -9.11 -6.33 16.38
CA ARG A 103 -8.57 -6.00 17.71
C ARG A 103 -8.84 -7.08 18.75
N VAL A 104 -8.05 -7.04 19.82
CA VAL A 104 -8.34 -7.81 21.03
C VAL A 104 -9.53 -7.23 21.80
N ALA A 105 -10.25 -8.08 22.54
CA ALA A 105 -11.38 -7.66 23.36
C ALA A 105 -10.98 -6.55 24.37
N GLY A 106 -11.88 -5.59 24.57
CA GLY A 106 -11.67 -4.46 25.49
C GLY A 106 -11.04 -3.21 24.86
N VAL A 107 -10.56 -3.29 23.61
CA VAL A 107 -10.15 -2.10 22.85
C VAL A 107 -11.39 -1.33 22.40
N LYS A 108 -11.40 -0.02 22.67
CA LYS A 108 -12.50 0.90 22.37
C LYS A 108 -12.28 1.70 21.09
N GLY A 109 -11.04 1.91 20.68
CA GLY A 109 -10.73 2.61 19.44
C GLY A 109 -9.35 2.29 18.90
N VAL A 110 -9.13 2.67 17.64
CA VAL A 110 -7.83 2.68 16.97
C VAL A 110 -7.52 4.09 16.52
N ALA A 111 -6.26 4.49 16.65
CA ALA A 111 -5.75 5.75 16.11
C ALA A 111 -4.45 5.49 15.33
N CYS A 112 -4.38 5.94 14.09
CA CYS A 112 -3.23 5.83 13.21
C CYS A 112 -2.70 7.22 12.85
N TYR A 113 -1.40 7.44 13.02
CA TYR A 113 -0.75 8.73 12.83
C TYR A 113 0.40 8.63 11.84
N ASN A 114 0.41 9.49 10.83
CA ASN A 114 1.61 9.86 10.09
C ASN A 114 2.07 11.24 10.57
N GLY A 115 2.70 11.29 11.75
CA GLY A 115 3.12 12.53 12.37
C GLY A 115 3.24 12.42 13.89
N PRO A 116 3.54 13.53 14.58
CA PRO A 116 3.68 13.54 16.03
C PRO A 116 2.32 13.33 16.72
N TYR A 117 2.34 12.54 17.79
CA TYR A 117 1.20 12.24 18.64
C TYR A 117 1.59 12.30 20.12
N ALA A 118 0.58 12.39 20.98
CA ALA A 118 0.74 12.27 22.42
C ALA A 118 -0.44 11.49 23.03
N PHE A 119 -0.26 10.99 24.24
CA PHE A 119 -1.33 10.39 25.03
C PHE A 119 -1.48 11.14 26.34
N SER A 120 -2.71 11.25 26.83
CA SER A 120 -2.98 11.79 28.17
C SER A 120 -2.33 10.92 29.25
N SER A 121 -1.96 11.53 30.38
CA SER A 121 -1.52 10.76 31.55
C SER A 121 -2.57 9.71 31.93
N GLY A 122 -2.12 8.48 32.21
CA GLY A 122 -2.99 7.36 32.55
C GLY A 122 -3.78 6.75 31.39
N ALA A 123 -3.51 7.14 30.14
CA ALA A 123 -4.07 6.45 28.98
C ALA A 123 -3.60 4.98 28.94
N SER A 124 -4.51 4.09 28.56
CA SER A 124 -4.23 2.68 28.34
C SER A 124 -4.36 2.36 26.86
N TYR A 125 -3.26 1.92 26.26
CA TYR A 125 -3.17 1.59 24.84
C TYR A 125 -2.12 0.50 24.60
N GLU A 126 -2.19 -0.13 23.43
CA GLU A 126 -1.15 -1.01 22.88
C GLU A 126 -0.63 -0.39 21.58
N GLY A 127 0.66 -0.54 21.28
CA GLY A 127 1.30 0.02 20.09
C GLY A 127 2.59 0.80 20.39
N PRO A 128 3.22 1.38 19.34
CA PRO A 128 2.71 1.44 17.97
C PRO A 128 2.86 0.13 17.19
N VAL A 129 1.91 -0.08 16.27
CA VAL A 129 2.06 -0.87 15.05
C VAL A 129 2.48 0.09 13.94
N THR A 130 3.72 0.02 13.48
CA THR A 130 4.19 0.86 12.38
C THR A 130 3.98 0.13 11.04
N VAL A 131 3.14 0.72 10.19
CA VAL A 131 2.81 0.22 8.85
C VAL A 131 3.31 1.20 7.80
N LYS A 132 4.09 0.70 6.84
CA LYS A 132 4.56 1.46 5.69
C LYS A 132 3.60 1.27 4.52
N PHE A 133 3.17 2.38 3.95
CA PHE A 133 2.46 2.45 2.67
C PHE A 133 3.41 2.95 1.59
N GLU A 134 3.47 2.26 0.45
CA GLU A 134 4.29 2.64 -0.70
C GLU A 134 3.46 2.59 -1.97
N TRP A 135 3.65 3.59 -2.83
CA TRP A 135 3.14 3.58 -4.19
C TRP A 135 4.13 4.29 -5.11
N ASP A 136 4.72 3.51 -6.03
CA ASP A 136 5.85 3.94 -6.85
C ASP A 136 7.03 4.42 -5.98
N MET A 137 7.56 5.62 -6.22
CA MET A 137 8.63 6.24 -5.43
C MET A 137 8.14 6.85 -4.10
N TYR A 138 6.83 7.00 -3.92
CA TYR A 138 6.26 7.64 -2.75
C TYR A 138 6.01 6.64 -1.63
N ASN A 139 6.31 7.05 -0.40
CA ASN A 139 6.09 6.20 0.77
C ASN A 139 5.78 7.02 2.00
N THR A 140 5.11 6.38 2.96
CA THR A 140 4.67 7.01 4.21
C THR A 140 4.51 5.94 5.29
N ASP A 141 5.04 6.22 6.48
CA ASP A 141 4.90 5.35 7.65
C ASP A 141 3.80 5.86 8.59
N TYR A 142 3.01 4.93 9.11
CA TYR A 142 1.92 5.22 10.04
C TYR A 142 2.12 4.43 11.33
N ASP A 143 2.09 5.13 12.46
CA ASP A 143 2.05 4.54 13.78
C ASP A 143 0.59 4.38 14.23
N CYS A 144 0.14 3.14 14.37
CA CYS A 144 -1.22 2.80 14.80
C CYS A 144 -1.25 2.25 16.23
N PHE A 145 -2.28 2.62 16.97
CA PHE A 145 -2.48 2.24 18.37
C PHE A 145 -3.87 1.68 18.60
N GLU A 146 -3.97 0.63 19.42
CA GLU A 146 -5.23 0.17 19.99
C GLU A 146 -5.44 0.86 21.35
N ILE A 147 -6.54 1.59 21.51
CA ILE A 147 -6.81 2.41 22.69
C ILE A 147 -7.92 1.74 23.52
N LYS A 148 -7.63 1.48 24.79
CA LYS A 148 -8.55 0.92 25.78
C LYS A 148 -9.21 2.02 26.62
N SER A 149 -8.46 3.04 26.99
CA SER A 149 -8.96 4.23 27.72
C SER A 149 -8.01 5.41 27.64
N GLY A 150 -8.51 6.61 27.94
CA GLY A 150 -7.75 7.86 27.92
C GLY A 150 -7.86 8.59 26.58
N THR A 151 -7.05 9.63 26.42
CA THR A 151 -7.08 10.48 25.24
C THR A 151 -5.83 10.30 24.41
N ALA A 152 -6.00 10.02 23.12
CA ALA A 152 -4.94 10.14 22.12
C ALA A 152 -5.05 11.51 21.46
N ILE A 153 -3.92 12.19 21.28
CA ILE A 153 -3.83 13.58 20.89
C ILE A 153 -2.99 13.67 19.63
N ASN A 154 -3.60 14.14 18.54
CA ASN A 154 -2.86 14.54 17.35
C ASN A 154 -2.05 15.80 17.65
N LYS A 155 -0.74 15.77 17.36
CA LYS A 155 0.14 16.95 17.44
C LYS A 155 0.65 17.38 16.07
N GLY A 156 0.29 16.65 15.02
CA GLY A 156 0.61 16.98 13.64
C GLY A 156 -0.50 17.78 12.97
N ASP A 157 -0.18 18.25 11.77
CA ASP A 157 -1.12 18.90 10.86
C ASP A 157 -1.64 17.91 9.81
N GLY A 158 -2.82 18.20 9.24
CA GLY A 158 -3.40 17.46 8.12
C GLY A 158 -4.66 16.65 8.47
N GLY A 159 -5.42 16.31 7.42
CA GLY A 159 -6.67 15.53 7.49
C GLY A 159 -6.47 14.01 7.44
N PHE A 160 -7.44 13.27 6.90
CA PHE A 160 -7.45 11.79 6.91
C PHE A 160 -6.19 11.13 6.30
N ILE A 161 -5.53 11.83 5.39
CA ILE A 161 -4.28 11.41 4.78
C ILE A 161 -3.17 11.19 5.84
N ASN A 162 -3.17 11.98 6.92
CA ASN A 162 -2.16 11.90 7.98
C ASN A 162 -2.69 11.28 9.27
N ILE A 163 -4.01 11.17 9.43
CA ILE A 163 -4.60 10.64 10.65
C ILE A 163 -5.91 9.91 10.40
N ALA A 164 -6.07 8.72 10.97
CA ALA A 164 -7.36 8.06 11.00
C ALA A 164 -7.70 7.52 12.38
N TYR A 165 -8.98 7.62 12.69
CA TYR A 165 -9.60 7.12 13.91
C TYR A 165 -10.73 6.16 13.55
N TYR A 166 -10.85 5.06 14.28
CA TYR A 166 -11.97 4.16 14.13
C TYR A 166 -12.36 3.54 15.48
N GLY A 167 -13.66 3.31 15.70
CA GLY A 167 -14.18 2.66 16.90
C GLY A 167 -15.27 3.43 17.63
N GLN A 168 -15.36 3.22 18.95
CA GLN A 168 -16.41 3.72 19.83
C GLN A 168 -16.06 5.05 20.52
N CYS A 169 -14.83 5.54 20.35
CA CYS A 169 -14.34 6.71 21.04
C CYS A 169 -14.82 8.01 20.39
N GLN A 170 -14.82 9.10 21.15
CA GLN A 170 -15.30 10.38 20.67
C GLN A 170 -14.16 11.23 20.10
N HIS A 171 -14.38 11.82 18.92
CA HIS A 171 -13.46 12.78 18.32
C HIS A 171 -13.87 14.22 18.68
N ALA A 172 -12.91 15.01 19.19
CA ALA A 172 -13.11 16.41 19.54
C ALA A 172 -11.85 17.22 19.22
N GLY A 173 -11.85 17.94 18.09
CA GLY A 173 -10.69 18.71 17.64
C GLY A 173 -9.51 17.79 17.33
N ALA A 174 -8.40 17.96 18.06
CA ALA A 174 -7.20 17.12 17.92
C ALA A 174 -7.22 15.88 18.83
N GLU A 175 -8.31 15.63 19.56
CA GLU A 175 -8.38 14.60 20.57
C GLU A 175 -9.32 13.45 20.18
N TYR A 176 -8.89 12.24 20.50
CA TYR A 176 -9.67 11.02 20.38
C TYR A 176 -9.78 10.34 21.75
N ARG A 177 -11.00 10.37 22.32
CA ARG A 177 -11.26 10.11 23.74
C ARG A 177 -11.99 8.79 23.96
N CYS A 178 -11.31 7.87 24.63
CA CYS A 178 -11.75 6.55 25.07
C CYS A 178 -11.75 6.46 26.61
#